data_AF-A0A8J4Q3F4-F1
#
_entry.id   AF-A0A8J4Q3F4-F1
#
_cell.length_a   1.000
_cell.length_b   1.000
_cell.length_c   1.000
_cell.angle_alpha   90.00
_cell.angle_beta   90.00
_cell.angle_gamma   90.00
#
_symmetry.space_group_name_H-M   'P 1'
#
loop_
_entity.id
_entity.type
_entity.pdbx_description
1 polymer ?
#
loop_
_entity_poly.entity_id
_entity_poly.type
_entity_poly.pdbx_seq_one_letter_code
_entity_poly.pdbx_strand_id
1 'polypeptide(L)'
;MESHNKTLSEIIIGPEVQTQSEEILNALSHGLGLLICIPAVFFLLSLARMRGSKWHFLSCSIYGISLMTMYFCSTIYHSAGIFSNINPRYRDILKDLDHCAIFLLIAGTYTPLTLINLVYNNLPSFVGIIQTTFHLKNKNDQKKKDNSTTTTNNNNNDDGVVLKKNTPNVVKVGWIMFIVVWMMCVLGVGSKLILGAAGIPEFISNGFYLTMGWVSIIGIKDLIQHLPKKSIKLLVFGGLTYTSGVAFLVWETAPFNHAIWHLFVSAGTFFHYFCILESLVPSINIKKDLVEDNHSHNIQNNNNNNSTTTTTTTTTTTTKTVIRNRVPTNNNNIVNNNNNNKGTNHHPYYRDLHLISNNHSSVILEHFEYAEKHIKLDYFGSGRRRAFIVKYMNTLYKMFSTLHRDF
;
A
#
# COMPACT_ATOMS: atom_id res chain seq x y z
N MET A 1 1.82 35.68 -31.05
CA MET A 1 0.37 35.45 -31.21
C MET A 1 0.17 34.17 -31.99
N GLU A 2 0.42 33.02 -31.36
CA GLU A 2 0.33 31.72 -32.02
C GLU A 2 -0.29 30.72 -31.03
N SER A 3 -1.47 31.07 -30.53
CA SER A 3 -2.29 30.18 -29.71
C SER A 3 -3.62 29.96 -30.41
N HIS A 4 -4.01 28.69 -30.51
CA HIS A 4 -5.32 28.19 -30.92
C HIS A 4 -5.55 27.96 -32.41
N ASN A 5 -4.89 26.93 -32.95
CA ASN A 5 -5.53 26.05 -33.93
C ASN A 5 -5.27 24.60 -33.51
N LYS A 6 -5.78 24.20 -32.34
CA LYS A 6 -5.97 22.76 -32.08
C LYS A 6 -7.17 22.34 -32.90
N THR A 7 -7.02 21.29 -33.71
CA THR A 7 -8.14 20.76 -34.49
C THR A 7 -9.24 20.26 -33.56
N LEU A 8 -10.52 20.33 -33.96
CA LEU A 8 -11.63 19.85 -33.12
C LEU A 8 -11.44 18.37 -32.72
N SER A 9 -10.78 17.58 -33.59
CA SER A 9 -10.31 16.23 -33.27
C SER A 9 -9.34 16.16 -32.10
N GLU A 10 -8.38 17.09 -31.98
CA GLU A 10 -7.48 17.16 -30.82
C GLU A 10 -8.18 17.59 -29.53
N ILE A 11 -9.24 18.40 -29.64
CA ILE A 11 -10.07 18.82 -28.51
C ILE A 11 -10.96 17.67 -28.01
N ILE A 12 -11.42 16.82 -28.92
CA ILE A 12 -12.31 15.68 -28.63
C ILE A 12 -11.52 14.42 -28.22
N ILE A 13 -10.30 14.22 -28.75
CA ILE A 13 -9.48 13.01 -28.58
C ILE A 13 -8.31 13.23 -27.60
N GLY A 14 -8.03 14.48 -27.22
CA GLY A 14 -6.95 14.82 -26.29
C GLY A 14 -7.14 14.27 -24.87
N PRO A 15 -6.04 14.13 -24.09
CA PRO A 15 -6.11 13.74 -22.70
C PRO A 15 -6.91 14.77 -21.88
N GLU A 16 -7.62 14.31 -20.88
CA GLU A 16 -8.43 15.17 -20.02
C GLU A 16 -7.53 16.13 -19.24
N VAL A 17 -7.78 17.43 -19.37
CA VAL A 17 -7.04 18.49 -18.67
C VAL A 17 -7.92 19.04 -17.58
N GLN A 18 -7.38 19.06 -16.36
CA GLN A 18 -8.09 19.59 -15.20
C GLN A 18 -8.35 21.09 -15.36
N THR A 19 -9.54 21.51 -14.94
CA THR A 19 -9.90 22.92 -14.86
C THR A 19 -9.10 23.65 -13.78
N GLN A 20 -9.01 24.97 -13.84
CA GLN A 20 -8.35 25.76 -12.82
C GLN A 20 -8.98 25.55 -11.42
N SER A 21 -10.31 25.39 -11.35
CA SER A 21 -11.00 25.08 -10.11
C SER A 21 -10.64 23.70 -9.54
N GLU A 22 -10.47 22.69 -10.40
CA GLU A 22 -9.98 21.37 -10.00
C GLU A 22 -8.54 21.44 -9.49
N GLU A 23 -7.63 22.14 -10.19
CA GLU A 23 -6.25 22.34 -9.76
C GLU A 23 -6.16 23.05 -8.39
N ILE A 24 -7.01 24.05 -8.15
CA ILE A 24 -7.11 24.72 -6.84
C ILE A 24 -7.57 23.75 -5.76
N LEU A 25 -8.62 22.96 -6.00
CA LEU A 25 -9.11 21.97 -5.02
C LEU A 25 -8.08 20.88 -4.74
N ASN A 26 -7.34 20.46 -5.77
CA ASN A 26 -6.26 19.49 -5.65
C ASN A 26 -5.10 20.03 -4.82
N ALA A 27 -4.67 21.26 -5.08
CA ALA A 27 -3.63 21.94 -4.31
C ALA A 27 -4.06 22.18 -2.85
N LEU A 28 -5.30 22.62 -2.61
CA LEU A 28 -5.82 22.89 -1.27
C LEU A 28 -5.98 21.61 -0.43
N SER A 29 -6.53 20.54 -1.01
CA SER A 29 -6.74 19.28 -0.31
C SER A 29 -5.42 18.67 0.18
N HIS A 30 -4.42 18.58 -0.70
CA HIS A 30 -3.10 18.05 -0.33
C HIS A 30 -2.24 19.07 0.45
N GLY A 31 -2.41 20.37 0.22
CA GLY A 31 -1.75 21.41 1.00
C GLY A 31 -2.21 21.42 2.46
N LEU A 32 -3.52 21.24 2.71
CA LEU A 32 -4.05 21.04 4.05
C LEU A 32 -3.53 19.73 4.66
N GLY A 33 -3.48 18.66 3.86
CA GLY A 33 -2.85 17.40 4.25
C GLY A 33 -1.40 17.57 4.71
N LEU A 34 -0.60 18.37 4.00
CA LEU A 34 0.79 18.69 4.36
C LEU A 34 0.87 19.42 5.71
N LEU A 35 0.04 20.45 5.91
CA LEU A 35 0.00 21.22 7.16
C LEU A 35 -0.38 20.35 8.37
N ILE A 36 -1.28 19.39 8.18
CA ILE A 36 -1.71 18.47 9.24
C ILE A 36 -0.65 17.37 9.45
N CYS A 37 -0.04 16.85 8.39
CA CYS A 37 0.88 15.71 8.51
C CYS A 37 2.19 16.10 9.18
N ILE A 38 2.65 17.35 9.07
CA ILE A 38 3.88 17.84 9.73
C ILE A 38 3.82 17.60 11.26
N PRO A 39 2.90 18.21 12.04
CA PRO A 39 2.83 17.99 13.48
C PRO A 39 2.51 16.53 13.84
N ALA A 40 1.72 15.83 13.02
CA ALA A 40 1.41 14.41 13.23
C ALA A 40 2.67 13.54 13.12
N VAL A 41 3.52 13.75 12.11
CA VAL A 41 4.80 13.04 11.96
C VAL A 41 5.73 13.36 13.12
N PHE A 42 5.87 14.63 13.52
CA PHE A 42 6.70 15.00 14.68
C PHE A 42 6.21 14.33 15.96
N PHE A 43 4.90 14.23 16.18
CA PHE A 43 4.32 13.51 17.32
C PHE A 43 4.67 12.01 17.27
N LEU A 44 4.47 11.35 16.12
CA LEU A 44 4.81 9.94 15.94
C LEU A 44 6.30 9.67 16.19
N LEU A 45 7.19 10.53 15.67
CA LEU A 45 8.63 10.41 15.87
C LEU A 45 9.05 10.66 17.31
N SER A 46 8.42 11.61 17.99
CA SER A 46 8.65 11.87 19.41
C SER A 46 8.30 10.65 20.26
N LEU A 47 7.14 10.04 20.01
CA LEU A 47 6.76 8.80 20.68
C LEU A 47 7.72 7.64 20.39
N ALA A 48 8.10 7.46 19.12
CA ALA A 48 9.05 6.42 18.71
C ALA A 48 10.43 6.63 19.35
N ARG A 49 10.86 7.87 19.55
CA ARG A 49 12.15 8.22 20.17
C ARG A 49 12.14 8.08 21.69
N MET A 50 11.07 8.51 22.35
CA MET A 50 10.96 8.54 23.81
C MET A 50 10.67 7.17 24.39
N ARG A 51 9.85 6.38 23.70
CA ARG A 51 9.34 5.11 24.21
C ARG A 51 9.87 3.90 23.43
N GLY A 52 10.31 4.09 22.19
CA GLY A 52 10.76 3.02 21.31
C GLY A 52 12.27 2.83 21.22
N SER A 53 12.64 1.81 20.44
CA SER A 53 14.03 1.51 20.08
C SER A 53 14.47 2.29 18.83
N LYS A 54 15.77 2.21 18.49
CA LYS A 54 16.30 2.78 17.24
C LYS A 54 15.56 2.30 15.98
N TRP A 55 15.06 1.06 15.98
CA TRP A 55 14.28 0.49 14.88
C TRP A 55 12.90 1.15 14.74
N HIS A 56 12.27 1.50 15.86
CA HIS A 56 11.00 2.23 15.85
C HIS A 56 11.20 3.61 15.26
N PHE A 57 12.21 4.34 15.75
CA PHE A 57 12.52 5.67 15.24
C PHE A 57 12.87 5.65 13.75
N LEU A 58 13.77 4.76 13.32
CA LEU A 58 14.18 4.65 11.92
C LEU A 58 12.98 4.33 10.99
N SER A 59 12.18 3.34 11.35
CA SER A 59 11.06 2.91 10.51
C SER A 59 9.95 3.97 10.42
N CYS A 60 9.65 4.63 11.54
CA CYS A 60 8.69 5.74 11.56
C CYS A 60 9.21 6.97 10.83
N SER A 61 10.53 7.25 10.82
CA SER A 61 11.13 8.33 10.05
C SER A 61 10.99 8.10 8.54
N ILE A 62 11.23 6.87 8.08
CA ILE A 62 11.05 6.50 6.67
C ILE A 62 9.59 6.72 6.24
N TYR A 63 8.63 6.25 7.06
CA TYR A 63 7.21 6.53 6.83
C TYR A 63 6.91 8.03 6.81
N GLY A 64 7.32 8.76 7.84
CA GLY A 64 7.02 10.19 8.00
C GLY A 64 7.57 11.04 6.86
N ILE A 65 8.81 10.80 6.44
CA ILE A 65 9.42 11.48 5.29
C ILE A 65 8.62 11.18 4.02
N SER A 66 8.30 9.91 3.76
CA SER A 66 7.52 9.55 2.56
C SER A 66 6.13 10.20 2.52
N LEU A 67 5.46 10.31 3.68
CA LEU A 67 4.16 10.96 3.81
C LEU A 67 4.23 12.46 3.52
N MET A 68 5.22 13.14 4.12
CA MET A 68 5.45 14.56 3.86
C MET A 68 5.84 14.81 2.40
N THR A 69 6.69 13.97 1.82
CA THR A 69 7.08 14.05 0.40
C THR A 69 5.88 13.90 -0.53
N MET A 70 4.97 12.96 -0.27
CA MET A 70 3.76 12.78 -1.08
C MET A 70 2.89 14.04 -1.09
N TYR A 71 2.53 14.54 0.09
CA TYR A 71 1.72 15.75 0.16
C TYR A 71 2.43 16.96 -0.43
N PHE A 72 3.74 17.10 -0.20
CA PHE A 72 4.53 18.22 -0.72
C PHE A 72 4.62 18.20 -2.25
N CYS A 73 5.03 17.08 -2.86
CA CYS A 73 5.14 16.95 -4.31
C CYS A 73 3.80 17.23 -5.00
N SER A 74 2.72 16.67 -4.47
CA SER A 74 1.38 16.89 -5.02
C SER A 74 0.90 18.32 -4.90
N THR A 75 1.13 18.94 -3.73
CA THR A 75 0.78 20.35 -3.51
C THR A 75 1.51 21.25 -4.50
N ILE A 76 2.81 21.04 -4.72
CA ILE A 76 3.59 21.85 -5.67
C ILE A 76 3.15 21.59 -7.11
N TYR A 77 2.91 20.34 -7.50
CA TYR A 77 2.47 20.01 -8.86
C TYR A 77 1.14 20.71 -9.20
N HIS A 78 0.13 20.57 -8.34
CA HIS A 78 -1.17 21.20 -8.56
C HIS A 78 -1.14 22.72 -8.40
N SER A 79 -0.32 23.24 -7.47
CA SER A 79 -0.10 24.69 -7.37
C SER A 79 0.52 25.26 -8.64
N ALA A 80 1.47 24.55 -9.25
CA ALA A 80 2.01 24.90 -10.56
C ALA A 80 0.94 24.80 -11.66
N GLY A 81 -0.02 23.88 -11.51
CA GLY A 81 -1.17 23.73 -12.39
C GLY A 81 -2.06 24.96 -12.49
N ILE A 82 -2.15 25.74 -11.40
CA ILE A 82 -2.94 26.98 -11.32
C ILE A 82 -2.36 28.10 -12.21
N PHE A 83 -1.04 28.13 -12.41
CA PHE A 83 -0.35 29.18 -13.16
C PHE A 83 -0.14 28.77 -14.63
N SER A 84 -0.84 29.42 -15.55
CA SER A 84 -0.80 29.08 -16.99
C SER A 84 0.55 29.34 -17.68
N ASN A 85 1.48 30.06 -17.05
CA ASN A 85 2.75 30.51 -17.66
C ASN A 85 3.98 29.70 -17.22
N ILE A 86 3.82 28.58 -16.51
CA ILE A 86 4.96 27.75 -16.11
C ILE A 86 5.57 27.05 -17.33
N ASN A 87 6.90 27.00 -17.37
CA ASN A 87 7.63 26.27 -18.40
C ASN A 87 7.19 24.78 -18.38
N PRO A 88 6.73 24.24 -19.53
CA PRO A 88 6.23 22.87 -19.62
C PRO A 88 7.20 21.83 -19.04
N ARG A 89 8.50 22.02 -19.23
CA ARG A 89 9.54 21.11 -18.71
C ARG A 89 9.53 21.01 -17.18
N TYR A 90 9.30 22.11 -16.47
CA TYR A 90 9.23 22.07 -15.01
C TYR A 90 7.92 21.42 -14.53
N ARG A 91 6.82 21.64 -15.25
CA ARG A 91 5.54 21.00 -14.93
C ARG A 91 5.62 19.48 -15.09
N ASP A 92 6.31 19.00 -16.13
CA ASP A 92 6.52 17.57 -16.35
C ASP A 92 7.37 16.94 -15.23
N ILE A 93 8.46 17.61 -14.83
CA ILE A 93 9.28 17.15 -13.68
C ILE A 93 8.45 17.08 -12.39
N LEU A 94 7.60 18.08 -12.13
CA LEU A 94 6.73 18.07 -10.96
C LEU A 94 5.69 16.93 -11.03
N LYS A 95 5.14 16.65 -12.22
CA LYS A 95 4.25 15.49 -12.45
C LYS A 95 4.97 14.17 -12.16
N ASP A 96 6.21 14.04 -12.62
CA ASP A 96 7.03 12.86 -12.38
C ASP A 96 7.30 12.67 -10.89
N LEU A 97 7.64 13.74 -10.17
CA LEU A 97 7.87 13.71 -8.73
C LEU A 97 6.59 13.37 -7.94
N ASP A 98 5.45 13.93 -8.33
CA ASP A 98 4.15 13.60 -7.72
C ASP A 98 3.81 12.10 -7.86
N HIS A 99 3.97 11.56 -9.06
CA HIS A 99 3.79 10.13 -9.31
C HIS A 99 4.80 9.26 -8.54
N CYS A 100 6.07 9.68 -8.46
CA CYS A 100 7.10 8.98 -7.68
C CYS A 100 6.76 8.96 -6.19
N ALA A 101 6.17 10.03 -5.67
CA ALA A 101 5.87 10.15 -4.25
C ALA A 101 4.78 9.17 -3.79
N ILE A 102 3.87 8.76 -4.68
CA ILE A 102 2.89 7.69 -4.41
C ILE A 102 3.61 6.36 -4.13
N PHE A 103 4.60 5.98 -4.96
CA PHE A 103 5.41 4.78 -4.74
C PHE A 103 6.13 4.83 -3.40
N LEU A 104 6.77 5.97 -3.10
CA LEU A 104 7.48 6.18 -1.85
C LEU A 104 6.56 6.08 -0.63
N LEU A 105 5.36 6.68 -0.69
CA LEU A 105 4.38 6.61 0.40
C LEU A 105 3.93 5.17 0.67
N ILE A 106 3.63 4.40 -0.38
CA ILE A 106 3.23 3.00 -0.22
C ILE A 106 4.35 2.22 0.48
N ALA A 107 5.58 2.30 -0.01
CA ALA A 107 6.73 1.62 0.60
C ALA A 107 7.05 2.10 2.02
N GLY A 108 6.97 3.41 2.25
CA GLY A 108 7.14 4.02 3.57
C GLY A 108 6.10 3.52 4.57
N THR A 109 4.85 3.37 4.16
CA THR A 109 3.76 2.84 5.01
C THR A 109 4.01 1.39 5.44
N TYR A 110 4.54 0.55 4.55
CA TYR A 110 4.90 -0.84 4.87
C TYR A 110 6.09 -0.95 5.83
N THR A 111 6.97 0.06 5.88
CA THR A 111 8.24 -0.01 6.61
C THR A 111 8.06 -0.25 8.12
N PRO A 112 7.29 0.54 8.89
CA PRO A 112 7.05 0.25 10.30
C PRO A 112 6.22 -1.03 10.52
N LEU A 113 5.31 -1.37 9.61
CA LEU A 113 4.51 -2.60 9.75
C LEU A 113 5.39 -3.86 9.63
N THR A 114 6.33 -3.86 8.70
CA THR A 114 7.23 -4.99 8.47
C THR A 114 8.39 -5.01 9.46
N LEU A 115 9.18 -3.93 9.55
CA LEU A 115 10.41 -3.91 10.34
C LEU A 115 10.16 -3.94 11.85
N ILE A 116 9.10 -3.30 12.34
CA ILE A 116 8.79 -3.31 13.78
C ILE A 116 8.00 -4.58 14.12
N ASN A 117 6.79 -4.71 13.57
CA ASN A 117 5.82 -5.69 14.05
C ASN A 117 6.17 -7.13 13.63
N LEU A 118 6.72 -7.34 12.44
CA LEU A 118 7.04 -8.68 11.93
C LEU A 118 8.50 -9.07 12.17
N VAL A 119 9.44 -8.13 12.04
CA VAL A 119 10.88 -8.41 12.19
C VAL A 119 11.37 -8.16 13.62
N TYR A 120 11.42 -6.90 14.08
CA TYR A 120 12.11 -6.52 15.32
C TYR A 120 11.52 -7.13 16.59
N ASN A 121 10.18 -7.14 16.70
CA ASN A 121 9.47 -7.70 17.84
C ASN A 121 9.69 -9.22 17.96
N ASN A 122 9.83 -9.91 16.83
CA ASN A 122 9.95 -11.37 16.77
C ASN A 122 11.41 -11.86 16.64
N LEU A 123 12.38 -10.95 16.54
CA LEU A 123 13.78 -11.34 16.50
C LEU A 123 14.23 -11.77 17.91
N PRO A 124 14.85 -12.96 18.06
CA PRO A 124 15.39 -13.39 19.35
C PRO A 124 16.33 -12.32 19.87
N SER A 125 16.10 -11.86 21.11
CA SER A 125 17.04 -10.97 21.79
C SER A 125 18.44 -11.62 21.78
N PHE A 126 19.50 -10.81 21.65
CA PHE A 126 20.88 -11.31 21.70
C PHE A 126 21.12 -12.18 22.95
N VAL A 127 20.49 -11.83 24.07
CA VAL A 127 20.45 -12.61 25.31
C VAL A 127 19.79 -13.98 25.13
N GLY A 128 18.66 -14.08 24.43
CA GLY A 128 18.00 -15.36 24.13
C GLY A 128 18.88 -16.27 23.26
N ILE A 129 19.67 -15.69 22.35
CA ILE A 129 20.66 -16.44 21.56
C ILE A 129 21.78 -16.96 22.47
N ILE A 130 22.31 -16.13 23.37
CA ILE A 130 23.33 -16.55 24.35
C ILE A 130 22.80 -17.63 25.27
N GLN A 131 21.59 -17.47 25.84
CA GLN A 131 20.99 -18.42 26.75
C GLN A 131 20.69 -19.76 26.07
N THR A 132 20.21 -19.74 24.84
CA THR A 132 20.03 -20.97 24.04
C THR A 132 21.39 -21.61 23.75
N THR A 133 22.40 -20.83 23.40
CA THR A 133 23.77 -21.34 23.14
C THR A 133 24.41 -21.93 24.40
N PHE A 134 24.20 -21.30 25.55
CA PHE A 134 24.74 -21.75 26.84
C PHE A 134 24.01 -23.01 27.34
N HIS A 135 22.69 -23.07 27.19
CA HIS A 135 21.90 -24.27 27.53
C HIS A 135 22.29 -25.47 26.64
N LEU A 136 22.53 -25.24 25.35
CA LEU A 136 23.02 -26.27 24.43
C LEU A 136 24.45 -26.72 24.77
N LYS A 137 25.33 -25.79 25.17
CA LYS A 137 26.68 -26.13 25.65
C LYS A 137 26.60 -27.01 26.90
N ASN A 138 25.79 -26.62 27.88
CA ASN A 138 25.65 -27.37 29.13
C ASN A 138 25.06 -28.77 28.90
N LYS A 139 24.09 -28.90 27.99
CA LYS A 139 23.52 -30.19 27.59
C LYS A 139 24.53 -31.10 26.88
N ASN A 140 25.39 -30.53 26.04
CA ASN A 140 26.47 -31.29 25.38
C ASN A 140 27.56 -31.71 26.39
N ASP A 141 27.91 -30.84 27.33
CA ASP A 141 28.88 -31.15 28.40
C ASP A 141 28.35 -32.25 29.33
N GLN A 142 27.04 -32.25 29.61
CA GLN A 142 26.37 -33.29 30.39
C GLN A 142 26.31 -34.63 29.64
N LYS A 143 25.94 -34.61 28.35
CA LYS A 143 25.98 -35.81 27.48
C LYS A 143 27.40 -36.40 27.36
N LYS A 144 28.44 -35.56 27.35
CA LYS A 144 29.85 -36.00 27.35
C LYS A 144 30.28 -36.62 28.68
N LYS A 145 29.76 -36.12 29.81
CA LYS A 145 29.98 -36.73 31.13
C LYS A 145 29.26 -38.05 31.29
N ASP A 146 28.01 -38.14 30.86
CA ASP A 146 27.21 -39.37 30.93
C ASP A 146 27.82 -40.48 30.05
N ASN A 147 28.35 -40.13 28.88
CA ASN A 147 29.07 -41.07 28.00
C ASN A 147 30.49 -41.40 28.49
N SER A 148 31.06 -40.67 29.45
CA SER A 148 32.35 -41.00 30.09
C SER A 148 32.20 -42.02 31.22
N THR A 149 30.98 -42.33 31.66
CA THR A 149 30.71 -43.28 32.76
C THR A 149 30.01 -44.55 32.27
N THR A 150 29.85 -44.76 30.96
CA THR A 150 29.29 -45.99 30.41
C THR A 150 30.06 -46.44 29.18
N THR A 151 30.97 -47.40 29.37
CA THR A 151 31.54 -48.21 28.30
C THR A 151 30.45 -49.11 27.75
N THR A 152 29.76 -48.72 26.67
CA THR A 152 29.24 -49.68 25.67
C THR A 152 28.74 -49.01 24.40
N ASN A 153 29.28 -49.49 23.28
CA ASN A 153 28.80 -49.51 21.89
C ASN A 153 28.41 -48.20 21.17
N ASN A 154 29.37 -47.79 20.33
CA ASN A 154 29.17 -46.99 19.13
C ASN A 154 28.09 -47.58 18.22
N ASN A 155 27.19 -46.71 17.76
CA ASN A 155 26.85 -46.63 16.34
C ASN A 155 26.68 -45.15 16.01
N ASN A 156 27.69 -44.64 15.31
CA ASN A 156 27.79 -43.27 14.85
C ASN A 156 26.76 -43.02 13.75
N ASN A 157 25.83 -42.11 14.02
CA ASN A 157 25.36 -41.16 13.02
C ASN A 157 25.63 -39.79 13.63
N ASP A 158 26.84 -39.29 13.39
CA ASP A 158 27.23 -37.91 13.66
C ASP A 158 26.48 -37.00 12.68
N ASP A 159 25.21 -36.75 12.99
CA ASP A 159 24.51 -35.58 12.49
C ASP A 159 25.11 -34.39 13.24
N GLY A 160 26.23 -33.89 12.70
CA GLY A 160 26.84 -32.64 13.14
C GLY A 160 25.75 -31.62 13.38
N VAL A 161 25.72 -31.08 14.61
CA VAL A 161 24.81 -30.02 15.05
C VAL A 161 25.17 -28.75 14.26
N VAL A 162 24.84 -28.74 12.97
CA VAL A 162 24.74 -27.54 12.18
C VAL A 162 23.55 -26.82 12.78
N LEU A 163 23.83 -25.84 13.63
CA LEU A 163 22.87 -24.86 14.13
C LEU A 163 22.23 -24.16 12.94
N LYS A 164 21.23 -24.79 12.33
CA LYS A 164 20.31 -24.11 11.42
C LYS A 164 19.49 -23.20 12.32
N LYS A 165 20.02 -22.00 12.57
CA LYS A 165 19.36 -20.93 13.31
C LYS A 165 18.10 -20.58 12.53
N ASN A 166 17.02 -21.31 12.78
CA ASN A 166 15.75 -21.13 12.11
C ASN A 166 15.19 -19.80 12.59
N THR A 167 15.37 -18.75 11.78
CA THR A 167 14.64 -17.51 11.94
C THR A 167 13.14 -17.81 11.96
N PRO A 168 12.37 -17.23 12.91
CA PRO A 168 10.93 -17.43 12.95
C PRO A 168 10.30 -17.10 11.59
N ASN A 169 9.29 -17.86 11.18
CA ASN A 169 8.66 -17.67 9.86
C ASN A 169 8.12 -16.25 9.69
N VAL A 170 7.56 -15.66 10.76
CA VAL A 170 7.10 -14.25 10.77
C VAL A 170 8.21 -13.25 10.40
N VAL A 171 9.44 -13.47 10.87
CA VAL A 171 10.59 -12.61 10.54
C VAL A 171 10.94 -12.71 9.06
N LYS A 172 10.88 -13.93 8.49
CA LYS A 172 11.11 -14.16 7.06
C LYS A 172 10.04 -13.46 6.23
N VAL A 173 8.76 -13.61 6.60
CA VAL A 173 7.63 -12.94 5.94
C VAL A 173 7.80 -11.42 5.99
N GLY A 174 8.18 -10.86 7.14
CA GLY A 174 8.45 -9.42 7.28
C GLY A 174 9.52 -8.90 6.32
N TRP A 175 10.66 -9.60 6.20
CA TRP A 175 11.71 -9.24 5.25
C TRP A 175 11.29 -9.42 3.79
N ILE A 176 10.59 -10.51 3.46
CA ILE A 176 10.06 -10.74 2.10
C ILE A 176 9.14 -9.59 1.69
N MET A 177 8.18 -9.23 2.55
CA MET A 177 7.28 -8.11 2.28
C MET A 177 8.04 -6.79 2.13
N PHE A 178 8.98 -6.49 3.04
CA PHE A 178 9.79 -5.28 2.95
C PHE A 178 10.55 -5.19 1.63
N ILE A 179 11.28 -6.26 1.26
CA ILE A 179 12.09 -6.30 0.03
C ILE A 179 11.20 -6.19 -1.21
N VAL A 180 10.10 -6.94 -1.27
CA VAL A 180 9.19 -6.92 -2.42
C VAL A 180 8.62 -5.52 -2.64
N VAL A 181 8.11 -4.87 -1.58
CA VAL A 181 7.53 -3.53 -1.70
C VAL A 181 8.60 -2.50 -2.07
N TRP A 182 9.79 -2.53 -1.46
CA TRP A 182 10.85 -1.58 -1.81
C TRP A 182 11.43 -1.80 -3.21
N MET A 183 11.53 -3.05 -3.68
CA MET A 183 11.93 -3.33 -5.06
C MET A 183 10.88 -2.81 -6.06
N MET A 184 9.60 -3.02 -5.79
CA MET A 184 8.53 -2.44 -6.61
C MET A 184 8.57 -0.90 -6.57
N CYS A 185 8.88 -0.28 -5.43
CA CYS A 185 9.05 1.17 -5.32
C CYS A 185 10.20 1.67 -6.18
N VAL A 186 11.37 1.04 -6.10
CA VAL A 186 12.55 1.42 -6.90
C VAL A 186 12.27 1.27 -8.39
N LEU A 187 11.61 0.18 -8.80
CA LEU A 187 11.19 -0.03 -10.18
C LEU A 187 10.18 1.04 -10.64
N GLY A 188 9.18 1.35 -9.81
CA GLY A 188 8.17 2.36 -10.11
C GLY A 188 8.76 3.76 -10.25
N VAL A 189 9.53 4.20 -9.26
CA VAL A 189 10.24 5.49 -9.29
C VAL A 189 11.23 5.55 -10.45
N GLY A 190 12.06 4.52 -10.65
CA GLY A 190 13.01 4.46 -11.74
C GLY A 190 12.34 4.54 -13.11
N SER A 191 11.21 3.85 -13.29
CA SER A 191 10.43 3.92 -14.53
C SER A 191 9.95 5.34 -14.83
N LYS A 192 9.46 6.07 -13.81
CA LYS A 192 8.98 7.45 -13.97
C LYS A 192 10.11 8.44 -14.22
N LEU A 193 11.26 8.28 -13.57
CA LEU A 193 12.40 9.17 -13.77
C LEU A 193 13.10 8.96 -15.13
N ILE A 194 13.06 7.74 -15.70
CA ILE A 194 13.71 7.42 -16.99
C ILE A 194 12.78 7.69 -18.18
N LEU A 195 11.52 7.24 -18.10
CA LEU A 195 10.56 7.31 -19.20
C LEU A 195 9.64 8.55 -19.12
N GLY A 196 9.65 9.25 -17.99
CA GLY A 196 8.69 10.31 -17.69
C GLY A 196 7.29 9.78 -17.38
N ALA A 197 6.47 10.58 -16.70
CA ALA A 197 5.08 10.28 -16.44
C ALA A 197 4.26 10.19 -17.74
N ALA A 198 4.64 10.96 -18.76
CA ALA A 198 3.99 10.93 -20.08
C ALA A 198 4.34 9.67 -20.89
N GLY A 199 5.50 9.04 -20.65
CA GLY A 199 5.94 7.85 -21.37
C GLY A 199 5.32 6.53 -20.87
N ILE A 200 4.73 6.53 -19.67
CA ILE A 200 4.08 5.35 -19.09
C ILE A 200 2.57 5.58 -19.01
N PRO A 201 1.76 4.75 -19.70
CA PRO A 201 0.31 4.82 -19.59
C PRO A 201 -0.19 4.82 -18.15
N GLU A 202 -1.14 5.67 -17.84
CA GLU A 202 -1.63 5.89 -16.47
C GLU A 202 -2.22 4.62 -15.86
N PHE A 203 -2.93 3.80 -16.66
CA PHE A 203 -3.50 2.53 -16.18
C PHE A 203 -2.44 1.54 -15.69
N ILE A 204 -1.23 1.53 -16.29
CA ILE A 204 -0.13 0.66 -15.86
C ILE A 204 0.37 1.12 -14.49
N SER A 205 0.53 2.43 -14.31
CA SER A 205 0.98 3.01 -13.05
C SER A 205 -0.04 2.77 -11.94
N ASN A 206 -1.33 3.00 -12.23
CA ASN A 206 -2.43 2.77 -11.31
C ASN A 206 -2.54 1.29 -10.90
N GLY A 207 -2.41 0.38 -11.86
CA GLY A 207 -2.35 -1.06 -11.58
C GLY A 207 -1.15 -1.43 -10.70
N PHE A 208 0.00 -0.79 -10.91
CA PHE A 208 1.20 -1.02 -10.11
C PHE A 208 1.06 -0.49 -8.67
N TYR A 209 0.49 0.71 -8.48
CA TYR A 209 0.16 1.26 -7.15
C TYR A 209 -0.78 0.32 -6.39
N LEU A 210 -1.85 -0.13 -7.04
CA LEU A 210 -2.83 -1.02 -6.43
C LEU A 210 -2.17 -2.35 -6.05
N THR A 211 -1.40 -2.96 -6.96
CA THR A 211 -0.71 -4.22 -6.70
C THR A 211 0.26 -4.09 -5.50
N MET A 212 1.03 -2.99 -5.41
CA MET A 212 1.88 -2.72 -4.25
C MET A 212 1.06 -2.60 -2.95
N GLY A 213 -0.07 -1.89 -3.01
CA GLY A 213 -0.97 -1.71 -1.86
C GLY A 213 -1.48 -3.03 -1.29
N TRP A 214 -1.71 -4.04 -2.13
CA TRP A 214 -2.26 -5.33 -1.74
C TRP A 214 -1.21 -6.41 -1.37
N VAL A 215 0.08 -6.10 -1.40
CA VAL A 215 1.17 -7.01 -0.95
C VAL A 215 0.95 -7.53 0.48
N SER A 216 0.26 -6.76 1.32
CA SER A 216 -0.12 -7.12 2.70
C SER A 216 -0.90 -8.42 2.80
N ILE A 217 -1.61 -8.86 1.75
CA ILE A 217 -2.29 -10.16 1.73
C ILE A 217 -1.30 -11.30 1.99
N ILE A 218 -0.08 -11.23 1.45
CA ILE A 218 0.92 -12.30 1.55
C ILE A 218 1.22 -12.64 3.02
N GLY A 219 1.29 -11.62 3.87
CA GLY A 219 1.57 -11.74 5.30
C GLY A 219 0.35 -11.54 6.19
N ILE A 220 -0.89 -11.65 5.69
CA ILE A 220 -2.08 -11.25 6.47
C ILE A 220 -2.25 -12.04 7.76
N LYS A 221 -1.91 -13.34 7.76
CA LYS A 221 -1.96 -14.18 8.96
C LYS A 221 -0.99 -13.68 10.03
N ASP A 222 0.23 -13.38 9.63
CA ASP A 222 1.26 -12.84 10.53
C ASP A 222 0.90 -11.44 11.03
N LEU A 223 0.36 -10.58 10.15
CA LEU A 223 -0.12 -9.25 10.54
C LEU A 223 -1.22 -9.36 11.61
N ILE A 224 -2.25 -10.19 11.41
CA ILE A 224 -3.35 -10.36 12.35
C ILE A 224 -2.86 -10.85 13.73
N GLN A 225 -1.81 -11.68 13.76
CA GLN A 225 -1.28 -12.25 15.00
C GLN A 225 -0.38 -11.27 15.77
N HIS A 226 0.32 -10.39 15.08
CA HIS A 226 1.36 -9.53 15.69
C HIS A 226 0.97 -8.06 15.80
N LEU A 227 -0.13 -7.64 15.16
CA LEU A 227 -0.66 -6.29 15.32
C LEU A 227 -1.86 -6.27 16.28
N PRO A 228 -2.05 -5.16 17.01
CA PRO A 228 -3.26 -4.94 17.79
C PRO A 228 -4.52 -5.01 16.92
N LYS A 229 -5.62 -5.54 17.47
CA LYS A 229 -6.93 -5.63 16.77
C LYS A 229 -7.40 -4.27 16.22
N LYS A 230 -7.12 -3.17 16.94
CA LYS A 230 -7.42 -1.80 16.49
C LYS A 230 -6.63 -1.45 15.22
N SER A 231 -5.32 -1.69 15.22
CA SER A 231 -4.45 -1.48 14.05
C SER A 231 -4.91 -2.28 12.84
N ILE A 232 -5.32 -3.54 13.01
CA ILE A 232 -5.84 -4.37 11.90
C ILE A 232 -7.11 -3.76 11.29
N LYS A 233 -8.06 -3.30 12.11
CA LYS A 233 -9.26 -2.64 11.60
C LYS A 233 -8.89 -1.39 10.80
N LEU A 234 -7.99 -0.55 11.33
CA LEU A 234 -7.51 0.66 10.65
C LEU A 234 -6.77 0.34 9.34
N LEU A 235 -5.97 -0.72 9.32
CA LEU A 235 -5.29 -1.20 8.11
C LEU A 235 -6.28 -1.59 7.02
N VAL A 236 -7.33 -2.35 7.38
CA VAL A 236 -8.39 -2.77 6.45
C VAL A 236 -9.17 -1.55 5.94
N PHE A 237 -9.62 -0.66 6.82
CA PHE A 237 -10.33 0.56 6.42
C PHE A 237 -9.46 1.45 5.53
N GLY A 238 -8.16 1.61 5.85
CA GLY A 238 -7.21 2.34 5.02
C GLY A 238 -7.07 1.74 3.61
N GLY A 239 -6.84 0.43 3.52
CA GLY A 239 -6.71 -0.27 2.24
C GLY A 239 -7.98 -0.22 1.38
N LEU A 240 -9.17 -0.35 2.00
CA LEU A 240 -10.45 -0.20 1.31
C LEU A 240 -10.68 1.23 0.84
N THR A 241 -10.30 2.23 1.64
CA THR A 241 -10.40 3.64 1.28
C THR A 241 -9.53 3.96 0.08
N TYR A 242 -8.27 3.52 0.06
CA TYR A 242 -7.40 3.68 -1.10
C TYR A 242 -7.96 2.99 -2.35
N THR A 243 -8.40 1.74 -2.22
CA THR A 243 -8.95 0.98 -3.35
C THR A 243 -10.21 1.64 -3.92
N SER A 244 -11.07 2.17 -3.05
CA SER A 244 -12.27 2.91 -3.47
C SER A 244 -11.92 4.20 -4.19
N GLY A 245 -10.88 4.91 -3.73
CA GLY A 245 -10.36 6.11 -4.39
C GLY A 245 -9.93 5.85 -5.84
N VAL A 246 -9.33 4.70 -6.14
CA VAL A 246 -8.90 4.35 -7.50
C VAL A 246 -10.08 4.33 -8.49
N ALA A 247 -11.28 3.98 -8.04
CA ALA A 247 -12.47 4.03 -8.90
C ALA A 247 -12.76 5.45 -9.40
N PHE A 248 -12.60 6.46 -8.55
CA PHE A 248 -12.74 7.86 -8.95
C PHE A 248 -11.57 8.34 -9.80
N LEU A 249 -10.34 7.89 -9.52
CA LEU A 249 -9.17 8.21 -10.35
C LEU A 249 -9.36 7.76 -11.81
N VAL A 250 -9.87 6.54 -12.01
CA VAL A 250 -10.08 5.96 -13.36
C VAL A 250 -11.36 6.47 -14.01
N TRP A 251 -12.30 7.04 -13.24
CA TRP A 251 -13.53 7.63 -13.77
C TRP A 251 -13.25 9.05 -14.31
N GLU A 252 -12.59 9.11 -15.47
CA GLU A 252 -12.16 10.36 -16.10
C GLU A 252 -13.31 11.33 -16.43
N THR A 253 -14.49 10.80 -16.78
CA THR A 253 -15.65 11.63 -17.16
C THR A 253 -16.39 12.28 -15.99
N ALA A 254 -16.09 11.89 -14.74
CA ALA A 254 -16.75 12.46 -13.57
C ALA A 254 -16.14 13.85 -13.24
N PRO A 255 -16.95 14.88 -12.98
CA PRO A 255 -16.44 16.17 -12.57
C PRO A 255 -15.72 16.07 -11.22
N PHE A 256 -14.58 16.76 -11.07
CA PHE A 256 -13.77 16.74 -9.85
C PHE A 256 -13.26 15.36 -9.42
N ASN A 257 -13.20 14.40 -10.34
CA ASN A 257 -12.76 13.03 -10.07
C ASN A 257 -11.40 12.96 -9.34
N HIS A 258 -10.42 13.76 -9.78
CA HIS A 258 -9.07 13.81 -9.19
C HIS A 258 -9.07 14.43 -7.79
N ALA A 259 -9.90 15.46 -7.56
CA ALA A 259 -10.06 16.07 -6.24
C ALA A 259 -10.74 15.10 -5.26
N ILE A 260 -11.73 14.34 -5.73
CA ILE A 260 -12.35 13.27 -4.94
C ILE A 260 -11.30 12.21 -4.61
N TRP A 261 -10.48 11.80 -5.58
CA TRP A 261 -9.37 10.87 -5.35
C TRP A 261 -8.40 11.38 -4.27
N HIS A 262 -8.03 12.67 -4.28
CA HIS A 262 -7.21 13.29 -3.21
C HIS A 262 -7.84 13.16 -1.81
N LEU A 263 -9.17 13.31 -1.69
CA LEU A 263 -9.86 13.11 -0.43
C LEU A 263 -9.78 11.66 0.06
N PHE A 264 -9.90 10.68 -0.85
CA PHE A 264 -9.71 9.27 -0.52
C PHE A 264 -8.26 8.97 -0.14
N VAL A 265 -7.26 9.55 -0.82
CA VAL A 265 -5.85 9.42 -0.42
C VAL A 265 -5.63 10.02 0.97
N SER A 266 -6.23 11.16 1.25
CA SER A 266 -6.13 11.82 2.56
C SER A 266 -6.76 11.00 3.68
N ALA A 267 -7.96 10.45 3.45
CA ALA A 267 -8.61 9.54 4.38
C ALA A 267 -7.84 8.22 4.55
N GLY A 268 -7.26 7.67 3.48
CA GLY A 268 -6.40 6.49 3.52
C GLY A 268 -5.16 6.73 4.38
N THR A 269 -4.41 7.80 4.12
CA THR A 269 -3.22 8.16 4.93
C THR A 269 -3.57 8.42 6.39
N PHE A 270 -4.74 9.01 6.68
CA PHE A 270 -5.24 9.17 8.04
C PHE A 270 -5.40 7.81 8.75
N PHE A 271 -6.10 6.84 8.13
CA PHE A 271 -6.25 5.51 8.71
C PHE A 271 -4.91 4.79 8.89
N HIS A 272 -4.02 4.88 7.92
CA HIS A 272 -2.69 4.26 8.00
C HIS A 272 -1.79 4.91 9.05
N TYR A 273 -1.86 6.23 9.22
CA TYR A 273 -1.17 6.94 10.30
C TYR A 273 -1.60 6.41 11.67
N PHE A 274 -2.91 6.33 11.92
CA PHE A 274 -3.43 5.79 13.18
C PHE A 274 -3.15 4.29 13.34
N CYS A 275 -3.15 3.52 12.25
CA CYS A 275 -2.74 2.12 12.28
C CYS A 275 -1.31 1.97 12.83
N ILE A 276 -0.37 2.76 12.30
CA ILE A 276 1.04 2.77 12.72
C ILE A 276 1.17 3.25 14.16
N LEU A 277 0.49 4.34 14.52
CA LEU A 277 0.49 4.89 15.87
C LEU A 277 -0.01 3.88 16.92
N GLU A 278 -1.13 3.22 16.64
CA GLU A 278 -1.71 2.18 17.52
C GLU A 278 -0.82 0.93 17.58
N SER A 279 -0.09 0.60 16.50
CA SER A 279 0.85 -0.52 16.50
C SER A 279 2.12 -0.24 17.32
N LEU A 280 2.47 1.04 17.47
CA LEU A 280 3.71 1.49 18.10
C LEU A 280 3.71 1.24 19.62
N VAL A 281 2.64 1.61 20.32
CA VAL A 281 2.57 1.54 21.79
C VAL A 281 2.70 0.10 22.32
N PRO A 282 1.98 -0.90 21.77
CA PRO A 282 2.13 -2.29 22.22
C PRO A 282 3.48 -2.90 21.83
N SER A 283 4.03 -2.55 20.68
CA SER A 283 5.36 -3.02 20.24
C SER A 283 6.47 -2.64 21.21
N ILE A 284 6.38 -1.44 21.79
CA ILE A 284 7.30 -0.95 22.80
C ILE A 284 7.25 -1.81 24.06
N ASN A 285 6.04 -2.10 24.55
CA ASN A 285 5.84 -2.87 25.78
C ASN A 285 6.34 -4.31 25.63
N ILE A 286 6.03 -4.97 24.50
CA ILE A 286 6.48 -6.35 24.22
C ILE A 286 8.01 -6.47 24.38
N LYS A 287 8.79 -5.53 23.82
CA LYS A 287 10.25 -5.63 23.91
C LYS A 287 10.79 -5.30 25.30
N LYS A 288 10.11 -4.41 26.03
CA LYS A 288 10.45 -4.10 27.42
C LYS A 288 10.26 -5.33 28.31
N ASP A 289 9.10 -5.98 28.22
CA ASP A 289 8.75 -7.19 28.98
C ASP A 289 9.76 -8.31 28.66
N LEU A 290 10.08 -8.54 27.38
CA LEU A 290 11.09 -9.51 26.97
C LEU A 290 12.49 -9.22 27.53
N VAL A 291 12.86 -7.95 27.76
CA VAL A 291 14.16 -7.61 28.35
C VAL A 291 14.15 -7.80 29.86
N GLU A 292 13.07 -7.40 30.52
CA GLU A 292 12.90 -7.55 31.98
C GLU A 292 12.83 -9.03 32.40
N ASP A 293 12.10 -9.88 31.67
CA ASP A 293 12.03 -11.33 31.92
C ASP A 293 13.39 -12.03 31.79
N ASN A 294 14.22 -11.60 30.84
CA ASN A 294 15.57 -12.15 30.70
C ASN A 294 16.48 -11.72 31.86
N HIS A 295 16.28 -10.52 32.42
CA HIS A 295 17.09 -10.04 33.53
C HIS A 295 16.73 -10.73 34.84
N SER A 296 15.44 -10.93 35.11
CA SER A 296 14.94 -11.66 36.29
C SER A 296 15.39 -13.13 36.28
N HIS A 297 15.31 -13.82 35.13
CA HIS A 297 15.82 -15.18 35.00
C HIS A 297 17.32 -15.29 35.27
N ASN A 298 18.12 -14.31 34.85
CA ASN A 298 19.57 -14.34 35.07
C ASN A 298 19.95 -14.10 36.54
N ILE A 299 19.20 -13.24 37.24
CA ILE A 299 19.36 -13.02 38.70
C ILE A 299 18.99 -14.28 39.48
N GLN A 300 17.89 -14.94 39.12
CA GLN A 300 17.46 -16.16 39.80
C GLN A 300 18.41 -17.34 39.56
N ASN A 301 19.01 -17.43 38.35
CA ASN A 301 20.01 -18.45 38.05
C ASN A 301 21.33 -18.22 38.80
N ASN A 302 21.72 -16.95 39.03
CA ASN A 302 22.88 -16.60 39.87
C ASN A 302 22.63 -16.91 41.36
N ASN A 303 21.41 -16.72 41.85
CA ASN A 303 21.06 -17.05 43.23
C ASN A 303 20.95 -18.58 43.47
N ASN A 304 20.50 -19.35 42.47
CA ASN A 304 20.44 -20.80 42.57
C ASN A 304 21.81 -21.49 42.53
N ASN A 305 22.85 -20.84 41.97
CA ASN A 305 24.23 -21.32 42.08
C ASN A 305 24.85 -21.09 43.47
N ASN A 306 24.16 -20.34 44.35
CA ASN A 306 24.60 -20.04 45.73
C ASN A 306 23.64 -20.58 46.81
N SER A 307 22.68 -21.45 46.48
CA SER A 307 21.73 -21.98 47.47
C SER A 307 21.58 -23.49 47.40
N THR A 308 22.33 -24.15 48.28
CA THR A 308 22.12 -25.52 48.72
C THR A 308 20.78 -25.62 49.47
N THR A 309 19.93 -26.54 49.05
CA THR A 309 18.83 -27.18 49.80
C THR A 309 17.75 -26.26 50.39
N THR A 310 16.51 -26.39 49.92
CA THR A 310 15.35 -26.75 50.75
C THR A 310 14.16 -27.13 49.85
N THR A 311 13.66 -28.34 50.09
CA THR A 311 12.47 -28.96 49.53
C THR A 311 11.19 -28.24 49.96
N THR A 312 10.30 -27.89 49.03
CA THR A 312 8.87 -27.81 49.34
C THR A 312 8.01 -28.22 48.15
N THR A 313 7.27 -29.30 48.38
CA THR A 313 6.18 -29.86 47.59
C THR A 313 5.00 -28.90 47.54
N THR A 314 4.42 -28.63 46.37
CA THR A 314 2.99 -28.32 46.28
C THR A 314 2.40 -28.77 44.94
N THR A 315 1.29 -29.48 45.09
CA THR A 315 0.51 -30.27 44.13
C THR A 315 -0.58 -29.42 43.47
N THR A 316 -1.10 -29.91 42.33
CA THR A 316 -2.48 -29.68 41.77
C THR A 316 -2.74 -28.30 41.11
N THR A 317 -3.41 -28.13 39.95
CA THR A 317 -4.41 -28.95 39.24
C THR A 317 -4.44 -28.62 37.74
N THR A 318 -4.58 -29.69 36.94
CA THR A 318 -4.81 -29.74 35.50
C THR A 318 -6.25 -29.36 35.12
N THR A 319 -6.47 -28.63 34.03
CA THR A 319 -7.69 -28.84 33.22
C THR A 319 -7.39 -28.67 31.72
N LYS A 320 -7.21 -29.81 31.05
CA LYS A 320 -7.30 -29.99 29.59
C LYS A 320 -8.78 -30.09 29.23
N THR A 321 -9.20 -29.49 28.11
CA THR A 321 -10.32 -30.03 27.33
C THR A 321 -9.89 -30.13 25.87
N VAL A 322 -9.89 -31.38 25.41
CA VAL A 322 -9.62 -31.86 24.05
C VAL A 322 -10.96 -32.26 23.46
N ILE A 323 -11.31 -31.81 22.26
CA ILE A 323 -12.29 -32.49 21.40
C ILE A 323 -11.75 -32.48 19.96
N ARG A 324 -11.69 -33.67 19.36
CA ARG A 324 -11.30 -33.96 17.97
C ARG A 324 -12.35 -34.89 17.37
N ASN A 325 -12.38 -34.92 16.03
CA ASN A 325 -12.98 -35.90 15.09
C ASN A 325 -14.29 -35.43 14.43
N ARG A 326 -14.62 -35.65 13.15
CA ARG A 326 -13.98 -36.25 11.94
C ARG A 326 -14.93 -35.97 10.74
N VAL A 327 -14.41 -36.05 9.51
CA VAL A 327 -15.09 -35.88 8.19
C VAL A 327 -15.91 -37.14 7.81
N PRO A 328 -16.92 -37.05 6.92
CA PRO A 328 -16.77 -37.52 5.52
C PRO A 328 -17.41 -36.63 4.42
N THR A 329 -17.01 -36.92 3.18
CA THR A 329 -17.22 -36.33 1.84
C THR A 329 -18.61 -36.54 1.20
N ASN A 330 -19.03 -35.71 0.22
CA ASN A 330 -19.42 -36.15 -1.16
C ASN A 330 -19.60 -35.02 -2.20
N ASN A 331 -19.46 -35.42 -3.47
CA ASN A 331 -19.43 -34.73 -4.78
C ASN A 331 -20.72 -34.01 -5.26
N ASN A 332 -20.56 -33.12 -6.26
CA ASN A 332 -21.22 -33.23 -7.58
C ASN A 332 -20.54 -32.37 -8.67
N ASN A 333 -20.46 -32.95 -9.88
CA ASN A 333 -19.93 -32.43 -11.15
C ASN A 333 -20.99 -31.69 -11.99
N ILE A 334 -20.55 -30.91 -13.00
CA ILE A 334 -21.03 -30.68 -14.40
C ILE A 334 -20.14 -29.52 -14.95
N VAL A 335 -19.21 -29.62 -15.92
CA VAL A 335 -19.12 -30.08 -17.33
C VAL A 335 -19.40 -28.98 -18.39
N ASN A 336 -18.34 -28.68 -19.19
CA ASN A 336 -18.21 -28.18 -20.57
C ASN A 336 -18.67 -26.73 -20.94
N ASN A 337 -18.08 -26.01 -21.91
CA ASN A 337 -17.27 -26.41 -23.08
C ASN A 337 -16.37 -25.28 -23.65
N ASN A 338 -15.42 -25.70 -24.49
CA ASN A 338 -14.43 -24.97 -25.29
C ASN A 338 -14.98 -23.89 -26.25
N ASN A 339 -14.16 -22.86 -26.58
CA ASN A 339 -13.46 -22.79 -27.89
C ASN A 339 -12.59 -21.55 -28.10
N ASN A 340 -11.51 -21.78 -28.85
CA ASN A 340 -10.50 -20.86 -29.36
C ASN A 340 -11.07 -19.69 -30.19
N ASN A 341 -10.45 -18.51 -30.09
CA ASN A 341 -9.83 -17.89 -31.27
C ASN A 341 -8.86 -16.76 -30.92
N LYS A 342 -7.69 -16.80 -31.56
CA LYS A 342 -6.74 -15.70 -31.65
C LYS A 342 -7.35 -14.60 -32.52
N GLY A 343 -7.36 -13.37 -32.03
CA GLY A 343 -7.74 -12.18 -32.78
C GLY A 343 -7.17 -10.96 -32.08
N THR A 344 -6.36 -10.19 -32.80
CA THR A 344 -5.75 -8.94 -32.34
C THR A 344 -6.83 -7.92 -32.01
N ASN A 345 -7.15 -7.77 -30.72
CA ASN A 345 -8.20 -6.87 -30.23
C ASN A 345 -7.65 -5.44 -30.10
N HIS A 346 -7.84 -4.63 -31.16
CA HIS A 346 -8.09 -3.21 -30.95
C HIS A 346 -9.46 -3.04 -30.29
N HIS A 347 -9.51 -2.24 -29.22
CA HIS A 347 -10.69 -2.04 -28.38
C HIS A 347 -11.88 -1.50 -29.21
N PRO A 348 -13.11 -2.02 -29.02
CA PRO A 348 -14.27 -1.71 -29.87
C PRO A 348 -14.70 -0.23 -29.85
N TYR A 349 -14.24 0.54 -28.85
CA TYR A 349 -14.52 1.97 -28.75
C TYR A 349 -13.80 2.84 -29.81
N TYR A 350 -12.71 2.35 -30.41
CA TYR A 350 -11.99 3.07 -31.47
C TYR A 350 -12.64 2.91 -32.86
N ARG A 351 -13.39 1.82 -33.07
CA ARG A 351 -14.04 1.55 -34.35
C ARG A 351 -15.23 2.48 -34.58
N ASP A 352 -15.94 2.84 -33.51
CA ASP A 352 -17.11 3.73 -33.58
C ASP A 352 -16.72 5.19 -33.83
N LEU A 353 -15.57 5.67 -33.32
CA LEU A 353 -15.10 7.03 -33.62
C LEU A 353 -14.64 7.18 -35.07
N HIS A 354 -14.00 6.16 -35.64
CA HIS A 354 -13.60 6.19 -37.06
C HIS A 354 -14.80 6.03 -38.02
N LEU A 355 -15.87 5.36 -37.60
CA LEU A 355 -17.11 5.23 -38.40
C LEU A 355 -17.98 6.50 -38.37
N ILE A 356 -17.85 7.35 -37.35
CA ILE A 356 -18.53 8.66 -37.28
C ILE A 356 -17.91 9.68 -38.25
N SER A 357 -16.65 9.48 -38.66
CA SER A 357 -15.91 10.36 -39.59
C SER A 357 -16.53 10.47 -40.98
N ASN A 358 -17.19 9.41 -41.47
CA ASN A 358 -17.38 9.26 -42.92
C ASN A 358 -18.77 9.56 -43.46
N ASN A 359 -19.79 9.88 -42.66
CA ASN A 359 -21.10 10.35 -43.20
C ASN A 359 -21.99 11.19 -42.26
N HIS A 360 -21.60 11.43 -41.00
CA HIS A 360 -22.39 12.25 -40.04
C HIS A 360 -21.54 13.22 -39.20
N SER A 361 -20.28 13.43 -39.60
CA SER A 361 -19.31 14.25 -38.88
C SER A 361 -19.72 15.73 -38.83
N SER A 362 -20.30 16.28 -39.91
CA SER A 362 -20.71 17.70 -39.97
C SER A 362 -21.74 18.09 -38.92
N VAL A 363 -22.78 17.27 -38.71
CA VAL A 363 -23.87 17.58 -37.76
C VAL A 363 -23.36 17.50 -36.32
N ILE A 364 -22.56 16.48 -35.97
CA ILE A 364 -22.00 16.38 -34.62
C ILE A 364 -21.02 17.53 -34.35
N LEU A 365 -20.21 17.91 -35.33
CA LEU A 365 -19.34 19.09 -35.24
C LEU A 365 -20.16 20.38 -35.07
N GLU A 366 -21.23 20.58 -35.83
CA GLU A 366 -22.12 21.75 -35.70
C GLU A 366 -22.77 21.83 -34.32
N HIS A 367 -23.23 20.69 -33.78
CA HIS A 367 -23.81 20.65 -32.44
C HIS A 367 -22.75 20.85 -31.35
N PHE A 368 -21.51 20.39 -31.58
CA PHE A 368 -20.39 20.62 -30.68
C PHE A 368 -20.00 22.11 -30.68
N GLU A 369 -19.84 22.74 -31.85
CA GLU A 369 -19.57 24.18 -31.99
C GLU A 369 -20.72 25.04 -31.44
N TYR A 370 -21.97 24.68 -31.71
CA TYR A 370 -23.14 25.37 -31.16
C TYR A 370 -23.17 25.24 -29.63
N ALA A 371 -22.96 24.03 -29.11
CA ALA A 371 -22.85 23.81 -27.67
C ALA A 371 -21.70 24.63 -27.09
N GLU A 372 -20.52 24.68 -27.71
CA GLU A 372 -19.37 25.43 -27.21
C GLU A 372 -19.63 26.94 -27.20
N LYS A 373 -20.38 27.43 -28.18
CA LYS A 373 -20.78 28.84 -28.30
C LYS A 373 -21.87 29.25 -27.32
N HIS A 374 -22.79 28.34 -26.96
CA HIS A 374 -24.00 28.68 -26.20
C HIS A 374 -24.06 28.07 -24.79
N ILE A 375 -23.34 26.98 -24.55
CA ILE A 375 -23.17 26.30 -23.28
C ILE A 375 -21.68 26.48 -22.96
N LYS A 376 -21.34 27.18 -21.86
CA LYS A 376 -19.94 27.40 -21.46
C LYS A 376 -19.23 26.08 -21.15
N LEU A 377 -18.87 25.30 -22.17
CA LEU A 377 -18.33 23.94 -22.09
C LEU A 377 -16.97 23.91 -21.40
N ASP A 378 -16.30 25.06 -21.33
CA ASP A 378 -15.13 25.32 -20.50
C ASP A 378 -15.32 24.98 -19.02
N TYR A 379 -16.55 25.08 -18.52
CA TYR A 379 -16.89 24.70 -17.15
C TYR A 379 -16.80 23.19 -16.92
N PHE A 380 -16.86 22.39 -17.98
CA PHE A 380 -16.86 20.93 -17.94
C PHE A 380 -15.52 20.29 -18.36
N GLY A 381 -14.39 20.99 -18.18
CA GLY A 381 -13.07 20.42 -18.45
C GLY A 381 -12.73 20.38 -19.95
N SER A 382 -12.01 19.34 -20.40
CA SER A 382 -11.59 19.16 -21.80
C SER A 382 -11.66 17.69 -22.23
N GLY A 383 -11.47 17.40 -23.53
CA GLY A 383 -11.30 16.02 -24.00
C GLY A 383 -12.56 15.17 -23.86
N ARG A 384 -12.40 14.05 -23.14
CA ARG A 384 -13.39 12.97 -23.02
C ARG A 384 -14.67 13.40 -22.29
N ARG A 385 -14.58 14.25 -21.26
CA ARG A 385 -15.76 14.79 -20.55
C ARG A 385 -16.62 15.69 -21.43
N ARG A 386 -16.01 16.60 -22.21
CA ARG A 386 -16.77 17.41 -23.19
C ARG A 386 -17.43 16.53 -24.25
N ALA A 387 -16.70 15.56 -24.80
CA ALA A 387 -17.24 14.63 -25.80
C ALA A 387 -18.42 13.81 -25.26
N PHE A 388 -18.34 13.35 -24.01
CA PHE A 388 -19.42 12.64 -23.34
C PHE A 388 -20.65 13.53 -23.16
N ILE A 389 -20.49 14.75 -22.66
CA ILE A 389 -21.59 15.71 -22.46
C ILE A 389 -22.27 16.02 -23.80
N VAL A 390 -21.50 16.30 -24.85
CA VAL A 390 -22.08 16.59 -26.18
C VAL A 390 -22.82 15.37 -26.74
N LYS A 391 -22.27 14.15 -26.59
CA LYS A 391 -22.98 12.92 -26.98
C LYS A 391 -24.29 12.75 -26.20
N TYR A 392 -24.28 13.04 -24.90
CA TYR A 392 -25.46 12.96 -24.05
C TYR A 392 -26.51 14.01 -24.43
N MET A 393 -26.11 15.27 -24.63
CA MET A 393 -27.02 16.35 -25.04
C MET A 393 -27.63 16.09 -26.42
N ASN A 394 -26.84 15.57 -27.37
CA ASN A 394 -27.36 15.17 -28.69
C ASN A 394 -28.38 14.02 -28.58
N THR A 395 -28.13 13.05 -27.68
CA THR A 395 -29.09 11.97 -27.42
C THR A 395 -30.40 12.51 -26.85
N LEU A 396 -30.34 13.41 -25.87
CA LEU A 396 -31.52 14.09 -25.34
C LEU A 396 -32.25 14.90 -26.41
N TYR A 397 -31.55 15.67 -27.23
CA TYR A 397 -32.14 16.45 -28.32
C TYR A 397 -32.88 15.56 -29.33
N LYS A 398 -32.28 14.43 -29.74
CA LYS A 398 -32.95 13.46 -30.62
C LYS A 398 -34.22 12.89 -29.98
N MET A 399 -34.16 12.57 -28.69
CA MET A 399 -35.32 12.08 -27.95
C MET A 399 -36.45 13.12 -27.90
N PHE A 400 -36.14 14.38 -27.58
CA PHE A 400 -37.11 15.47 -27.52
C PHE A 400 -37.65 15.88 -28.90
N SER A 401 -36.83 15.92 -29.94
CA SER A 401 -37.26 16.26 -31.30
C SER A 401 -38.12 15.18 -31.94
N THR A 402 -37.94 13.91 -31.55
CA THR A 402 -38.85 12.83 -31.92
C THR A 402 -40.19 13.00 -31.19
N LEU A 403 -40.14 13.27 -29.87
CA LEU A 403 -41.34 13.54 -29.08
C LEU A 403 -42.16 14.72 -29.64
N HIS A 404 -41.51 15.79 -30.10
CA HIS A 404 -42.18 16.97 -30.65
C HIS A 404 -42.74 16.78 -32.06
N ARG A 405 -42.37 15.71 -32.79
CA ARG A 405 -43.02 15.33 -34.05
C ARG A 405 -44.25 14.45 -33.84
N ASP A 406 -44.32 13.78 -32.70
CA ASP A 406 -45.41 12.85 -32.36
C ASP A 406 -46.57 13.56 -31.62
N PHE A 407 -46.41 14.84 -31.27
CA PHE A 407 -47.46 15.77 -30.81
C PHE A 407 -47.75 16.79 -31.91
#